data_AF-A0A956G136-F1
#
_entry.id   AF-A0A956G136-F1
#
_cell.length_a   1.000
_cell.length_b   1.000
_cell.length_c   1.000
_cell.angle_alpha   90.00
_cell.angle_beta   90.00
_cell.angle_gamma   90.00
#
_symmetry.space_group_name_H-M   'P 1'
#
loop_
_entity.id
_entity.type
_entity.pdbx_description
1 polymer ?
#
loop_
_entity_poly.entity_id
_entity_poly.type
_entity_poly.pdbx_seq_one_letter_code
_entity_poly.pdbx_strand_id
1 'polypeptide(L)'
;SWVRIGELVNQCILASTPTPTSPRERMRALGRGLEELGRASVSDLRELLQRRFWAQKSRYLDHLCGILERYGRAPKPWAEDVAAHIDSCAEALTRPDYVVPREFLLSEGDAERGLMRTRSFIGQLGRLFNEWPALVEAADHLREKGVTLAAPVDPGRS
;
A
#
# COMPACT_ATOMS: atom_id res chain seq x y z
N SER A 1 -2.27 3.82 15.69
CA SER A 1 -1.63 4.19 14.39
C SER A 1 -2.61 3.94 13.25
N TRP A 2 -2.60 4.73 12.17
CA TRP A 2 -3.52 4.61 11.04
C TRP A 2 -2.81 4.05 9.81
N VAL A 3 -3.55 3.37 8.93
CA VAL A 3 -3.03 2.92 7.64
C VAL A 3 -2.62 4.11 6.77
N ARG A 4 -1.51 3.98 6.06
CA ARG A 4 -1.04 4.94 5.05
C ARG A 4 -1.28 4.37 3.66
N ILE A 5 -1.41 5.23 2.65
CA ILE A 5 -1.59 4.79 1.25
C ILE A 5 -0.49 3.81 0.81
N GLY A 6 0.77 4.06 1.18
CA GLY A 6 1.87 3.17 0.84
C GLY A 6 1.73 1.75 1.43
N GLU A 7 1.20 1.64 2.65
CA GLU A 7 0.98 0.34 3.29
C GLU A 7 -0.18 -0.42 2.62
N LEU A 8 -1.25 0.30 2.26
CA LEU A 8 -2.35 -0.24 1.46
C LEU A 8 -1.86 -0.81 0.13
N VAL A 9 -1.07 -0.02 -0.63
CA VAL A 9 -0.51 -0.48 -1.91
C VAL A 9 0.34 -1.73 -1.72
N ASN A 10 1.17 -1.78 -0.68
CA ASN A 10 1.97 -2.97 -0.37
C ASN A 10 1.08 -4.19 -0.07
N GLN A 11 0.00 -4.03 0.69
CA GLN A 11 -0.95 -5.13 0.94
C GLN A 11 -1.61 -5.63 -0.33
N CYS A 12 -1.97 -4.75 -1.26
CA CYS A 12 -2.54 -5.14 -2.55
C CYS A 12 -1.50 -5.85 -3.45
N ILE A 13 -0.24 -5.43 -3.42
CA ILE A 13 0.86 -6.11 -4.13
C ILE A 13 1.06 -7.52 -3.56
N LEU A 14 1.15 -7.66 -2.24
CA LEU A 14 1.29 -8.96 -1.57
C LEU A 14 0.05 -9.85 -1.73
N ALA A 15 -1.10 -9.28 -2.09
CA ALA A 15 -2.30 -10.04 -2.45
C ALA A 15 -2.24 -10.62 -3.85
N SER A 16 -1.48 -9.98 -4.74
CA SER A 16 -1.22 -10.51 -6.07
C SER A 16 -0.10 -11.54 -5.95
N THR A 17 -0.42 -12.82 -6.13
CA THR A 17 0.57 -13.91 -6.24
C THR A 17 0.74 -14.31 -7.69
N PRO A 18 1.50 -13.56 -8.51
CA PRO A 18 1.64 -13.92 -9.89
C PRO A 18 2.85 -14.90 -10.01
N THR A 19 2.65 -16.00 -10.75
CA THR A 19 3.73 -16.83 -11.36
C THR A 19 4.19 -16.42 -12.79
N PRO A 20 4.31 -15.12 -13.18
CA PRO A 20 4.72 -14.76 -14.53
C PRO A 20 6.20 -14.94 -14.79
N THR A 21 6.47 -15.19 -16.06
CA THR A 21 7.76 -15.46 -16.65
C THR A 21 8.58 -14.20 -16.95
N SER A 22 7.97 -13.00 -17.05
CA SER A 22 8.68 -11.74 -17.33
C SER A 22 8.26 -10.55 -16.46
N PRO A 23 9.11 -9.49 -16.31
CA PRO A 23 8.74 -8.26 -15.60
C PRO A 23 7.49 -7.57 -16.15
N ARG A 24 7.31 -7.57 -17.47
CA ARG A 24 6.13 -7.00 -18.16
C ARG A 24 4.86 -7.72 -17.75
N GLU A 25 4.89 -9.05 -17.75
CA GLU A 25 3.74 -9.86 -17.38
C GLU A 25 3.43 -9.74 -15.88
N ARG A 26 4.45 -9.59 -15.02
CA ARG A 26 4.25 -9.27 -13.59
C ARG A 26 3.53 -7.94 -13.39
N MET A 27 3.95 -6.89 -14.09
CA MET A 27 3.31 -5.59 -13.99
C MET A 27 1.85 -5.63 -14.44
N ARG A 28 1.56 -6.29 -15.57
CA ARG A 28 0.17 -6.46 -16.05
C ARG A 28 -0.66 -7.37 -15.15
N ALA A 29 -0.09 -8.42 -14.59
CA ALA A 29 -0.81 -9.29 -13.66
C ALA A 29 -1.20 -8.52 -12.39
N LEU A 30 -0.27 -7.74 -11.85
CA LEU A 30 -0.54 -6.83 -10.73
C LEU A 30 -1.60 -5.79 -11.10
N GLY A 31 -1.47 -5.14 -12.26
CA GLY A 31 -2.42 -4.14 -12.75
C GLY A 31 -3.85 -4.70 -12.83
N ARG A 32 -4.04 -5.88 -13.44
CA ARG A 32 -5.34 -6.56 -13.48
C ARG A 32 -5.89 -6.86 -12.08
N GLY A 33 -5.07 -7.41 -11.18
CA GLY A 33 -5.49 -7.70 -9.81
C GLY A 33 -5.95 -6.44 -9.07
N LEU A 34 -5.21 -5.34 -9.20
CA LEU A 34 -5.60 -4.04 -8.62
C LEU A 34 -6.89 -3.51 -9.26
N GLU A 35 -7.06 -3.60 -10.57
CA GLU A 35 -8.32 -3.19 -11.22
C GLU A 35 -9.51 -4.01 -10.75
N GLU A 36 -9.36 -5.32 -10.60
CA GLU A 36 -10.40 -6.21 -10.05
C GLU A 36 -10.78 -5.79 -8.63
N LEU A 37 -9.81 -5.50 -7.77
CA LEU A 37 -10.05 -4.95 -6.43
C LEU A 37 -10.74 -3.59 -6.47
N GLY A 38 -10.39 -2.72 -7.43
CA GLY A 38 -11.04 -1.44 -7.64
C GLY A 38 -12.48 -1.56 -8.18
N ARG A 39 -12.85 -2.70 -8.76
CA ARG A 39 -14.21 -3.00 -9.24
C ARG A 39 -15.08 -3.71 -8.20
N ALA A 40 -14.48 -4.45 -7.26
CA ALA A 40 -15.16 -5.14 -6.19
C ALA A 40 -16.14 -4.24 -5.40
N SER A 41 -17.11 -4.80 -4.69
CA SER A 41 -17.99 -3.98 -3.86
C SER A 41 -17.19 -3.32 -2.73
N VAL A 42 -17.69 -2.20 -2.18
CA VAL A 42 -17.04 -1.53 -1.05
C VAL A 42 -16.96 -2.45 0.18
N SER A 43 -17.98 -3.30 0.37
CA SER A 43 -18.01 -4.31 1.44
C SER A 43 -16.92 -5.36 1.26
N ASP A 44 -16.79 -5.94 0.06
CA ASP A 44 -15.77 -6.96 -0.22
C ASP A 44 -14.36 -6.39 -0.05
N LEU A 45 -14.16 -5.15 -0.54
CA LEU A 45 -12.88 -4.47 -0.37
C LEU A 45 -12.56 -4.24 1.11
N ARG A 46 -13.53 -3.78 1.91
CA ARG A 46 -13.36 -3.60 3.36
C ARG A 46 -12.92 -4.90 4.01
N GLU A 47 -13.65 -5.98 3.77
CA GLU A 47 -13.39 -7.27 4.39
C GLU A 47 -12.00 -7.80 4.01
N LEU A 48 -11.63 -7.70 2.73
CA LEU A 48 -10.31 -8.09 2.26
C LEU A 48 -9.21 -7.29 2.96
N LEU A 49 -9.34 -5.96 3.00
CA LEU A 49 -8.35 -5.09 3.64
C LEU A 49 -8.26 -5.38 5.13
N GLN A 50 -9.38 -5.58 5.83
CA GLN A 50 -9.40 -5.92 7.25
C GLN A 50 -8.62 -7.21 7.52
N ARG A 51 -8.93 -8.28 6.78
CA ARG A 51 -8.23 -9.57 6.91
C ARG A 51 -6.73 -9.43 6.67
N ARG A 52 -6.33 -8.66 5.65
CA ARG A 52 -4.91 -8.43 5.30
C ARG A 52 -4.17 -7.63 6.37
N PHE A 53 -4.74 -6.52 6.80
CA PHE A 53 -4.15 -5.68 7.83
C PHE A 53 -4.09 -6.38 9.18
N TRP A 54 -5.14 -7.12 9.59
CA TRP A 54 -5.09 -7.94 10.78
C TRP A 54 -3.97 -8.97 10.70
N ALA A 55 -3.89 -9.75 9.63
CA ALA A 55 -2.82 -10.75 9.49
C ALA A 55 -1.41 -10.12 9.52
N GLN A 56 -1.22 -8.97 8.87
CA GLN A 56 0.07 -8.24 8.90
C GLN A 56 0.39 -7.73 10.31
N LYS A 57 -0.58 -7.10 10.98
CA LYS A 57 -0.36 -6.43 12.26
C LYS A 57 -0.27 -7.42 13.40
N SER A 58 -0.97 -8.55 13.35
CA SER A 58 -0.76 -9.67 14.29
C SER A 58 0.68 -10.15 14.26
N ARG A 59 1.25 -10.43 13.08
CA ARG A 59 2.66 -10.83 12.96
C ARG A 59 3.63 -9.78 13.50
N TYR A 60 3.34 -8.51 13.28
CA TYR A 60 4.15 -7.40 13.80
C TYR A 60 4.07 -7.32 15.33
N LEU A 61 2.87 -7.45 15.91
CA LEU A 61 2.68 -7.44 17.37
C LEU A 61 3.32 -8.66 18.01
N ASP A 62 3.16 -9.85 17.44
CA ASP A 62 3.82 -11.08 17.89
C ASP A 62 5.34 -10.91 17.91
N HIS A 63 5.90 -10.27 16.88
CA HIS A 63 7.32 -9.97 16.82
C HIS A 63 7.76 -9.03 17.96
N LEU A 64 7.02 -7.94 18.23
CA LEU A 64 7.33 -7.01 19.32
C LEU A 64 7.22 -7.68 20.69
N CYS A 65 6.17 -8.48 20.91
CA CYS A 65 6.02 -9.29 22.13
C CYS A 65 7.21 -10.22 22.33
N GLY A 66 7.64 -10.93 21.28
CA GLY A 66 8.81 -11.79 21.32
C GLY A 66 10.11 -11.05 21.63
N ILE A 67 10.29 -9.81 21.17
CA ILE A 67 11.44 -8.99 21.56
C ILE A 67 11.38 -8.65 23.05
N LEU A 68 10.23 -8.22 23.57
CA LEU A 68 10.07 -7.91 25.00
C LEU A 68 10.40 -9.09 25.90
N GLU A 69 9.92 -10.29 25.52
CA GLU A 69 10.21 -11.53 26.23
C GLU A 69 11.69 -11.89 26.16
N ARG A 70 12.28 -11.85 24.96
CA ARG A 70 13.68 -12.22 24.72
C ARG A 70 14.67 -11.37 25.55
N TYR A 71 14.40 -10.09 25.70
CA TYR A 71 15.26 -9.17 26.44
C TYR A 71 14.81 -8.94 27.88
N GLY A 72 13.85 -9.73 28.39
CA GLY A 72 13.40 -9.65 29.77
C GLY A 72 12.86 -8.28 30.16
N ARG A 73 12.28 -7.54 29.21
CA ARG A 73 11.78 -6.17 29.39
C ARG A 73 12.83 -5.17 29.90
N ALA A 74 14.09 -5.34 29.48
CA ALA A 74 15.18 -4.41 29.78
C ALA A 74 15.76 -3.78 28.49
N PRO A 75 16.14 -2.49 28.51
CA PRO A 75 15.99 -1.54 29.61
C PRO A 75 14.52 -1.10 29.79
N LYS A 76 14.13 -0.84 31.05
CA LYS A 76 12.73 -0.58 31.43
C LYS A 76 12.04 0.54 30.63
N PRO A 77 12.66 1.72 30.39
CA PRO A 77 12.00 2.78 29.62
C PRO A 77 11.62 2.34 28.20
N TRP A 78 12.53 1.65 27.52
CA TRP A 78 12.27 1.13 26.17
C TRP A 78 11.19 0.04 26.19
N ALA A 79 11.20 -0.84 27.19
CA ALA A 79 10.20 -1.88 27.32
C ALA A 79 8.78 -1.33 27.58
N GLU A 80 8.68 -0.24 28.36
CA GLU A 80 7.43 0.49 28.59
C GLU A 80 6.93 1.14 27.30
N ASP A 81 7.81 1.80 26.54
CA ASP A 81 7.45 2.40 25.25
C ASP A 81 6.94 1.37 24.24
N VAL A 82 7.60 0.20 24.16
CA VAL A 82 7.17 -0.88 23.27
C VAL A 82 5.85 -1.49 23.72
N ALA A 83 5.64 -1.69 25.02
CA ALA A 83 4.37 -2.18 25.56
C ALA A 83 3.22 -1.19 25.23
N ALA A 84 3.42 0.10 25.46
CA ALA A 84 2.45 1.14 25.12
C ALA A 84 2.17 1.18 23.61
N HIS A 85 3.19 0.97 22.78
CA HIS A 85 3.01 0.88 21.32
C HIS A 85 2.18 -0.34 20.90
N ILE A 86 2.42 -1.51 21.51
CA ILE A 86 1.63 -2.73 21.28
C ILE A 86 0.16 -2.47 21.61
N ASP A 87 -0.13 -1.90 22.78
CA ASP A 87 -1.50 -1.61 23.22
C ASP A 87 -2.19 -0.63 22.26
N SER A 88 -1.51 0.46 21.88
CA SER A 88 -2.03 1.43 20.91
C SER A 88 -2.31 0.82 19.53
N CYS A 89 -1.48 -0.14 19.10
CA CYS A 89 -1.69 -0.86 17.86
C CYS A 89 -2.88 -1.83 17.96
N ALA A 90 -3.00 -2.58 19.05
CA ALA A 90 -4.11 -3.49 19.29
C ALA A 90 -5.45 -2.74 19.34
N GLU A 91 -5.51 -1.62 20.07
CA GLU A 91 -6.69 -0.76 20.11
C GLU A 91 -7.06 -0.24 18.72
N ALA A 92 -6.08 0.24 17.95
CA ALA A 92 -6.33 0.78 16.61
C ALA A 92 -6.95 -0.26 15.66
N LEU A 93 -6.57 -1.55 15.76
CA LEU A 93 -7.10 -2.62 14.91
C LEU A 93 -8.58 -2.92 15.13
N THR A 94 -9.14 -2.53 16.28
CA THR A 94 -10.56 -2.72 16.60
C THR A 94 -11.45 -1.68 15.91
N ARG A 95 -10.87 -0.60 15.38
CA ARG A 95 -11.64 0.50 14.83
C ARG A 95 -12.18 0.16 13.43
N PRO A 96 -13.47 0.42 13.14
CA PRO A 96 -14.06 0.16 11.83
C PRO A 96 -13.38 0.92 10.67
N ASP A 97 -12.81 2.09 10.98
CA ASP A 97 -12.15 2.99 10.03
C ASP A 97 -10.66 2.68 9.83
N TYR A 98 -10.09 1.68 10.53
CA TYR A 98 -8.66 1.38 10.50
C TYR A 98 -8.11 1.13 9.09
N VAL A 99 -8.91 0.49 8.24
CA VAL A 99 -8.52 0.11 6.87
C VAL A 99 -8.54 1.27 5.88
N VAL A 100 -9.06 2.43 6.29
CA VAL A 100 -9.09 3.64 5.47
C VAL A 100 -7.75 4.36 5.62
N PRO A 101 -7.01 4.60 4.52
CA PRO A 101 -5.79 5.39 4.57
C PRO A 101 -6.06 6.76 5.19
N ARG A 102 -5.20 7.18 6.13
CA ARG A 102 -5.33 8.44 6.86
C ARG A 102 -5.49 9.64 5.93
N GLU A 103 -4.78 9.64 4.80
CA GLU A 103 -4.85 10.70 3.79
C GLU A 103 -6.26 10.86 3.24
N PHE A 104 -6.95 9.75 2.96
CA PHE A 104 -8.32 9.77 2.44
C PHE A 104 -9.33 10.03 3.55
N LEU A 105 -9.11 9.52 4.75
CA LEU A 105 -9.98 9.83 5.86
C LEU A 105 -9.99 11.33 6.17
N LEU A 106 -8.82 11.97 6.17
CA LEU A 106 -8.70 13.41 6.42
C LEU A 106 -9.28 14.26 5.27
N SER A 107 -9.08 13.85 4.01
CA SER A 107 -9.59 14.62 2.87
C SER A 107 -11.11 14.49 2.70
N GLU A 108 -11.67 13.31 2.97
CA GLU A 108 -13.09 13.04 2.77
C GLU A 108 -13.93 13.35 4.01
N GLY A 109 -13.32 13.38 5.21
CA GLY A 109 -14.00 13.66 6.49
C GLY A 109 -14.92 12.54 6.98
N ASP A 110 -15.03 11.44 6.23
CA ASP A 110 -15.91 10.31 6.49
C ASP A 110 -15.24 9.00 6.06
N ALA A 111 -15.39 7.95 6.87
CA ALA A 111 -14.72 6.67 6.64
C ALA A 111 -15.28 5.93 5.42
N GLU A 112 -16.58 6.02 5.17
CA GLU A 112 -17.21 5.37 4.02
C GLU A 112 -16.73 6.03 2.71
N ARG A 113 -16.75 7.36 2.64
CA ARG A 113 -16.19 8.12 1.51
C ARG A 113 -14.69 7.88 1.33
N GLY A 114 -13.93 7.84 2.43
CA GLY A 114 -12.50 7.49 2.40
C GLY A 114 -12.25 6.09 1.82
N LEU A 115 -13.11 5.12 2.15
CA LEU A 115 -13.03 3.78 1.57
C LEU A 115 -13.43 3.76 0.08
N MET A 116 -14.45 4.52 -0.33
CA MET A 116 -14.77 4.69 -1.76
C MET A 116 -13.62 5.33 -2.53
N ARG A 117 -12.95 6.33 -1.95
CA ARG A 117 -11.75 6.95 -2.51
C ARG A 117 -10.61 5.95 -2.63
N THR A 118 -10.42 5.12 -1.60
CA THR A 118 -9.45 4.01 -1.60
C THR A 118 -9.72 3.05 -2.76
N ARG A 119 -10.96 2.59 -2.92
CA ARG A 119 -11.38 1.72 -4.03
C ARG A 119 -11.07 2.33 -5.40
N SER A 120 -11.44 3.60 -5.59
CA SER A 120 -11.20 4.32 -6.84
C SER A 120 -9.70 4.46 -7.13
N PHE A 121 -8.91 4.78 -6.11
CA PHE A 121 -7.45 4.89 -6.20
C PHE A 121 -6.81 3.56 -6.61
N ILE A 122 -7.17 2.45 -5.96
CA ILE A 122 -6.68 1.10 -6.30
C ILE A 122 -6.99 0.78 -7.76
N GLY A 123 -8.21 1.05 -8.22
CA GLY A 123 -8.61 0.81 -9.62
C GLY A 123 -7.85 1.68 -10.63
N GLN A 124 -7.57 2.94 -10.30
CA GLN A 124 -6.75 3.83 -11.13
C GLN A 124 -5.29 3.37 -11.20
N LEU A 125 -4.73 2.95 -10.07
CA LEU A 125 -3.37 2.40 -10.00
C LEU A 125 -3.25 1.12 -10.81
N GLY A 126 -4.28 0.26 -10.77
CA GLY A 126 -4.33 -0.96 -11.60
C GLY A 126 -4.27 -0.66 -13.09
N ARG A 127 -5.06 0.32 -13.56
CA ARG A 127 -5.00 0.79 -14.96
C ARG A 127 -3.63 1.30 -15.35
N LEU A 128 -3.03 2.14 -14.50
CA LEU A 128 -1.69 2.66 -14.72
C LEU A 128 -0.69 1.51 -14.89
N PHE A 129 -0.71 0.50 -14.02
CA PHE A 129 0.21 -0.64 -14.12
C PHE A 129 -0.05 -1.54 -15.33
N ASN A 130 -1.29 -1.67 -15.78
CA ASN A 130 -1.60 -2.37 -17.03
C ASN A 130 -1.03 -1.66 -18.26
N GLU A 131 -1.12 -0.32 -18.29
CA GLU A 131 -0.64 0.51 -19.41
C GLU A 131 0.87 0.80 -19.34
N TRP A 132 1.47 0.73 -18.15
CA TRP A 132 2.86 1.11 -17.91
C TRP A 132 3.88 0.52 -18.89
N PRO A 133 3.85 -0.80 -19.22
CA PRO A 133 4.81 -1.35 -20.16
C PRO A 133 4.72 -0.71 -21.56
N ALA A 134 3.50 -0.43 -22.03
CA ALA A 134 3.30 0.20 -23.34
C ALA A 134 3.80 1.65 -23.34
N LEU A 135 3.63 2.37 -22.23
CA LEU A 135 4.16 3.73 -22.07
C LEU A 135 5.69 3.74 -22.11
N VAL A 136 6.34 2.78 -21.44
CA VAL A 136 7.81 2.64 -21.47
C VAL A 136 8.30 2.31 -22.88
N GLU A 137 7.66 1.36 -23.57
CA GLU A 137 8.01 1.00 -24.95
C GLU A 137 7.87 2.17 -25.92
N ALA A 138 6.79 2.95 -25.80
CA ALA A 138 6.59 4.14 -26.63
C ALA A 138 7.65 5.21 -26.34
N ALA A 139 8.03 5.40 -25.07
CA ALA A 139 9.07 6.34 -24.69
C ALA A 139 10.46 5.93 -25.20
N ASP A 140 10.77 4.63 -25.18
CA ASP A 140 12.02 4.09 -25.72
C ASP A 140 12.08 4.26 -27.25
N HIS A 141 10.98 3.97 -27.96
CA HIS A 141 10.89 4.18 -29.42
C HIS A 141 11.04 5.65 -29.82
N LEU A 142 10.49 6.58 -29.03
CA LEU A 142 10.68 8.01 -29.28
C LEU A 142 12.14 8.44 -29.07
N ARG A 143 12.80 7.87 -28.06
CA ARG A 143 14.21 8.14 -27.77
C ARG A 143 15.13 7.61 -28.87
N GLU A 144 14.85 6.42 -29.40
CA GLU A 144 15.55 5.85 -30.56
C GLU A 144 15.43 6.75 -31.80
N LYS A 145 14.31 7.47 -31.93
CA LYS A 145 14.08 8.45 -33.00
C LYS A 145 14.67 9.84 -32.71
N GLY A 146 15.44 9.99 -31.63
CA GLY A 146 16.04 11.27 -31.23
C GLY A 146 15.04 12.28 -30.67
N VAL A 147 13.81 11.87 -30.34
CA VAL A 147 12.79 12.73 -29.74
C VAL A 147 12.84 12.55 -28.23
N THR A 148 13.32 13.57 -27.51
CA THR A 148 13.30 13.61 -26.05
C THR A 148 12.16 14.50 -25.55
N LEU A 149 11.32 13.96 -24.66
CA LEU A 149 10.18 14.67 -24.08
C LEU A 149 10.57 15.78 -23.08
N ALA A 150 11.84 15.85 -22.67
CA ALA A 150 12.37 16.88 -21.79
C ALA A 150 13.49 17.66 -22.49
N ALA A 151 13.51 18.98 -22.30
CA ALA A 151 14.71 19.77 -22.53
C ALA A 151 15.82 19.26 -21.59
N PRO A 152 17.10 19.24 -22.01
CA PRO A 152 18.19 18.92 -21.11
C PRO A 152 18.08 19.84 -19.89
N VAL A 153 18.05 19.26 -18.69
CA VAL A 153 18.17 20.03 -17.45
C VAL A 153 19.55 20.66 -17.48
N ASP A 154 19.60 21.96 -17.74
CA ASP A 154 20.84 22.73 -17.71
C ASP A 154 21.38 22.73 -16.27
N PRO A 155 22.52 22.09 -15.98
CA PRO A 155 23.07 22.02 -14.63
C PRO A 155 23.58 23.38 -14.12
N GLY A 156 23.48 24.46 -14.91
CA GLY A 156 24.05 25.79 -14.63
C GLY A 156 23.12 26.84 -14.02
N ARG A 157 21.89 26.52 -13.59
CA ARG A 157 21.03 27.48 -12.87
C ARG A 157 20.56 26.92 -11.53
N SER A 158 21.34 27.21 -10.48
CA SER A 158 20.93 27.24 -9.07
C SER A 158 21.31 28.60 -8.51
#